data_AF-A0A2U3LXK4-F1
#
_entry.id   AF-A0A2U3LXK4-F1
#
_cell.length_a   1.000
_cell.length_b   1.000
_cell.length_c   1.000
_cell.angle_alpha   90.00
_cell.angle_beta   90.00
_cell.angle_gamma   90.00
#
_symmetry.space_group_name_H-M   'P 1'
#
loop_
_entity.id
_entity.type
_entity.pdbx_description
1 polymer ?
#
loop_
_entity_poly.entity_id
_entity_poly.type
_entity_poly.pdbx_seq_one_letter_code
_entity_poly.pdbx_strand_id
1 'polypeptide(L)'
;MQITKSVNGETGKDPDKKSPDTMGMKHRVEFGVYVIYGSINTQLATKTGFSQEDSDLIKKALITLFENDCSSARPDGSMEVCKLYWWKHNSQMGQYSSAKVHRCLKVIPNAEIPKYIGDYDISIETLEGLTPEIYDGI
;
A
#
# COMPACT_ATOMS: atom_id res chain seq x y z
N MET A 1 18.98 -10.98 -3.59
CA MET A 1 19.32 -12.21 -2.85
C MET A 1 19.37 -13.36 -3.83
N GLN A 2 20.48 -14.10 -3.88
CA GLN A 2 20.61 -15.26 -4.75
C GLN A 2 19.91 -16.46 -4.10
N ILE A 3 19.19 -17.26 -4.89
CA ILE A 3 18.47 -18.45 -4.43
C ILE A 3 18.76 -19.62 -5.37
N THR A 4 18.63 -20.84 -4.86
CA THR A 4 18.84 -22.07 -5.62
C THR A 4 17.58 -22.92 -5.55
N LYS A 5 17.12 -23.41 -6.70
CA LYS A 5 16.03 -24.38 -6.79
C LYS A 5 16.61 -25.75 -7.12
N SER A 6 16.46 -26.69 -6.19
CA SER A 6 16.99 -28.07 -6.33
C SER A 6 15.94 -29.12 -6.70
N VAL A 7 14.65 -28.74 -6.72
CA VAL A 7 13.55 -29.61 -7.18
C VAL A 7 13.29 -29.37 -8.66
N ASN A 8 14.03 -30.07 -9.51
CA ASN A 8 13.87 -29.97 -10.95
C ASN A 8 12.93 -31.07 -11.46
N GLY A 9 12.05 -30.73 -12.41
CA GLY A 9 11.15 -31.69 -13.03
C GLY A 9 11.94 -32.81 -13.73
N GLU A 10 11.36 -34.01 -13.76
CA GLU A 10 11.95 -35.16 -14.46
C GLU A 10 12.21 -34.81 -15.92
N THR A 11 13.43 -35.00 -16.38
CA THR A 11 13.76 -34.92 -17.80
C THR A 11 13.13 -36.10 -18.51
N GLY A 12 12.21 -35.86 -19.44
CA GLY A 12 11.53 -36.91 -20.23
C GLY A 12 12.43 -37.79 -21.11
N LYS A 13 13.76 -37.77 -20.92
CA LYS A 13 14.76 -38.59 -21.61
C LYS A 13 15.43 -39.65 -20.73
N ASP A 14 15.31 -39.58 -19.40
CA ASP A 14 15.93 -40.56 -18.48
C ASP A 14 15.29 -40.40 -17.07
N PRO A 15 14.41 -41.32 -16.62
CA PRO A 15 13.70 -41.20 -15.35
C PRO A 15 14.62 -41.26 -14.11
N ASP A 16 15.84 -41.78 -14.26
CA ASP A 16 16.84 -41.87 -13.19
C ASP A 16 17.79 -40.65 -13.10
N LYS A 17 17.72 -39.69 -14.03
CA LYS A 17 18.56 -38.48 -13.99
C LYS A 17 17.79 -37.25 -13.53
N LYS A 18 18.23 -36.67 -12.42
CA LYS A 18 17.79 -35.35 -11.96
C LYS A 18 18.43 -34.26 -12.83
N SER A 19 17.63 -33.29 -13.27
CA SER A 19 18.15 -32.08 -13.93
C SER A 19 19.00 -31.26 -12.94
N PRO A 20 20.00 -30.49 -13.42
CA PRO A 20 20.84 -29.63 -12.57
C PRO A 20 20.06 -28.51 -11.87
N ASP A 21 20.53 -28.13 -10.67
CA ASP A 21 19.98 -27.02 -9.89
C ASP A 21 19.96 -25.71 -10.70
N THR A 22 18.84 -25.00 -10.59
CA THR A 22 18.68 -23.70 -11.27
C THR A 22 18.88 -22.57 -10.27
N MET A 23 19.76 -21.61 -10.62
CA MET A 23 19.98 -20.40 -9.83
C MET A 23 18.94 -19.34 -10.18
N GLY A 24 18.34 -18.73 -9.16
CA GLY A 24 17.41 -17.62 -9.28
C GLY A 24 17.87 -16.39 -8.51
N MET A 25 17.20 -15.27 -8.75
CA MET A 25 17.35 -14.04 -7.99
C MET A 25 16.03 -13.63 -7.37
N LYS A 26 16.06 -13.25 -6.10
CA LYS A 26 14.96 -12.65 -5.38
C LYS A 26 15.31 -11.20 -5.06
N HIS A 27 14.54 -10.28 -5.65
CA HIS A 27 14.63 -8.85 -5.36
C HIS A 27 13.75 -8.54 -4.15
N ARG A 28 14.26 -7.70 -3.25
CA ARG A 28 13.52 -7.21 -2.08
C ARG A 28 13.95 -5.79 -1.78
N VAL A 29 13.04 -5.02 -1.20
CA VAL A 29 13.36 -3.76 -0.54
C VAL A 29 13.61 -4.09 0.93
N GLU A 30 14.66 -3.54 1.52
CA GLU A 30 14.96 -3.79 2.94
C GLU A 30 13.96 -3.10 3.85
N PHE A 31 13.67 -1.83 3.57
CA PHE A 31 12.63 -1.05 4.20
C PHE A 31 12.23 0.11 3.28
N GLY A 32 10.96 0.50 3.33
CA GLY A 32 10.45 1.64 2.58
C GLY A 32 9.03 2.00 2.98
N VAL A 33 8.77 3.29 3.13
CA VAL A 33 7.41 3.83 3.34
C VAL A 33 6.87 4.31 2.01
N TYR A 34 5.70 3.79 1.64
CA TYR A 34 5.00 4.14 0.41
C TYR A 34 3.79 5.01 0.74
N VAL A 35 3.66 6.12 0.01
CA VAL A 35 2.51 7.02 0.14
C VAL A 35 1.65 6.92 -1.11
N ILE A 36 0.38 6.58 -0.92
CA ILE A 36 -0.59 6.41 -2.00
C ILE A 36 -1.65 7.50 -1.86
N TYR A 37 -2.03 8.10 -2.98
CA TYR A 37 -3.09 9.09 -3.04
C TYR A 37 -4.23 8.59 -3.91
N GLY A 38 -5.45 8.72 -3.41
CA GLY A 38 -6.68 8.33 -4.09
C GLY A 38 -7.78 9.37 -3.88
N SER A 39 -8.75 9.40 -4.80
CA SER A 39 -9.91 10.28 -4.70
C SER A 39 -11.14 9.65 -5.34
N ILE A 40 -12.30 9.87 -4.73
CA ILE A 40 -13.59 9.44 -5.28
C ILE A 40 -14.27 10.66 -5.91
N ASN A 41 -14.51 10.61 -7.22
CA ASN A 41 -15.21 11.68 -7.93
C ASN A 41 -16.73 11.51 -7.78
N THR A 42 -17.38 12.41 -7.04
CA THR A 42 -18.82 12.34 -6.76
C THR A 42 -19.69 12.47 -8.01
N GLN A 43 -19.26 13.24 -9.03
CA GLN A 43 -20.02 13.41 -10.27
C GLN A 43 -20.08 12.12 -11.09
N LEU A 44 -18.97 11.37 -11.13
CA LEU A 44 -18.94 10.05 -11.75
C LEU A 44 -19.68 9.03 -10.89
N ALA A 45 -19.52 9.09 -9.57
CA ALA A 45 -20.22 8.21 -8.64
C ALA A 45 -21.74 8.26 -8.83
N THR A 46 -22.32 9.45 -8.98
CA THR A 46 -23.75 9.61 -9.26
C THR A 46 -24.18 8.95 -10.57
N LYS A 47 -23.31 8.93 -11.59
CA LYS A 47 -23.61 8.29 -12.89
C LYS A 47 -23.48 6.77 -12.83
N THR A 48 -22.57 6.25 -12.03
CA THR A 48 -22.31 4.80 -11.91
C THR A 48 -23.14 4.14 -10.81
N GLY A 49 -23.87 4.92 -10.00
CA GLY A 49 -24.60 4.42 -8.84
C GLY A 49 -23.72 4.08 -7.64
N PHE A 50 -22.49 4.58 -7.60
CA PHE A 50 -21.57 4.37 -6.48
C PHE A 50 -22.10 5.12 -5.25
N SER A 51 -22.32 4.39 -4.16
CA SER A 51 -22.98 4.91 -2.97
C SER A 51 -21.99 5.28 -1.85
N GLN A 52 -22.54 5.84 -0.77
CA GLN A 52 -21.75 6.08 0.44
C GLN A 52 -21.34 4.76 1.09
N GLU A 53 -22.19 3.72 1.07
CA GLU A 53 -21.85 2.41 1.63
C GLU A 53 -20.65 1.78 0.90
N ASP A 54 -20.57 1.94 -0.44
CA ASP A 54 -19.43 1.47 -1.22
C ASP A 54 -18.12 2.15 -0.80
N SER A 55 -18.18 3.45 -0.50
CA SER A 55 -17.02 4.20 -0.02
C SER A 55 -16.53 3.74 1.35
N ASP A 56 -17.45 3.32 2.22
CA ASP A 56 -17.12 2.77 3.53
C ASP A 56 -16.50 1.37 3.41
N LEU A 57 -16.95 0.57 2.43
CA LEU A 57 -16.31 -0.71 2.09
C LEU A 57 -14.89 -0.51 1.54
N ILE A 58 -14.66 0.48 0.67
CA ILE A 58 -13.30 0.84 0.22
C ILE A 58 -12.43 1.25 1.39
N LYS A 59 -12.95 2.12 2.28
CA LYS A 59 -12.24 2.55 3.49
C LYS A 59 -11.81 1.35 4.33
N LYS A 60 -12.74 0.40 4.57
CA LYS A 60 -12.43 -0.83 5.31
C LYS A 60 -11.38 -1.68 4.60
N ALA A 61 -11.52 -1.90 3.28
CA ALA A 61 -10.57 -2.68 2.50
C ALA A 61 -9.17 -2.06 2.50
N LEU A 62 -9.05 -0.73 2.52
CA LEU A 62 -7.77 -0.05 2.64
C LEU A 62 -7.13 -0.24 4.01
N ILE A 63 -7.91 -0.26 5.09
CA ILE A 63 -7.40 -0.50 6.45
C ILE A 63 -6.92 -1.95 6.60
N THR A 64 -7.61 -2.91 5.98
CA THR A 64 -7.31 -4.35 6.03
C THR A 64 -6.51 -4.84 4.83
N LEU A 65 -5.84 -3.96 4.07
CA LEU A 65 -5.33 -4.26 2.73
C LEU A 65 -4.37 -5.45 2.68
N PHE A 66 -3.54 -5.60 3.73
CA PHE A 66 -2.53 -6.66 3.81
C PHE A 66 -2.93 -7.79 4.77
N GLU A 67 -4.15 -7.77 5.31
CA GLU A 67 -4.64 -8.82 6.20
C GLU A 67 -4.70 -10.14 5.42
N ASN A 68 -3.94 -11.14 5.90
CA ASN A 68 -3.76 -12.44 5.25
C ASN A 68 -3.13 -12.40 3.82
N ASP A 69 -2.57 -11.27 3.37
CA ASP A 69 -1.88 -11.15 2.07
C ASP A 69 -0.40 -11.54 2.19
N CYS A 70 -0.16 -12.82 2.47
CA CYS A 70 1.19 -13.37 2.64
C CYS A 70 1.66 -14.15 1.41
N SER A 71 2.94 -14.04 1.06
CA SER A 71 3.56 -14.82 0.00
C SER A 71 5.06 -14.95 0.21
N SER A 72 5.73 -15.82 -0.54
CA SER A 72 7.20 -15.88 -0.53
C SER A 72 7.83 -14.51 -0.85
N ALA A 73 7.21 -13.69 -1.69
CA ALA A 73 7.72 -12.35 -2.03
C ALA A 73 7.44 -11.30 -0.94
N ARG A 74 6.37 -11.50 -0.16
CA ARG A 74 5.88 -10.63 0.91
C ARG A 74 5.64 -11.47 2.16
N PRO A 75 6.71 -11.78 2.91
CA PRO A 75 6.59 -12.56 4.15
C PRO A 75 5.58 -11.94 5.11
N ASP A 76 5.02 -12.76 5.99
CA ASP A 76 4.11 -12.26 7.02
C ASP A 76 4.78 -11.18 7.88
N GLY A 77 4.04 -10.11 8.18
CA GLY A 77 4.55 -8.91 8.86
C GLY A 77 5.50 -8.02 8.05
N SER A 78 5.75 -8.31 6.77
CA SER A 78 6.64 -7.46 5.93
C SER A 78 5.94 -6.26 5.27
N MET A 79 4.61 -6.24 5.26
CA MET A 79 3.79 -5.16 4.73
C MET A 79 2.65 -4.86 5.69
N GLU A 80 2.40 -3.59 5.94
CA GLU A 80 1.31 -3.12 6.78
C GLU A 80 0.81 -1.77 6.27
N VAL A 81 -0.41 -1.41 6.67
CA VAL A 81 -0.95 -0.07 6.44
C VAL A 81 -0.66 0.76 7.67
N CYS A 82 0.31 1.67 7.59
CA CYS A 82 0.69 2.45 8.77
C CYS A 82 -0.41 3.44 9.19
N LYS A 83 -0.94 4.22 8.23
CA LYS A 83 -2.02 5.20 8.45
C LYS A 83 -2.85 5.40 7.19
N LEU A 84 -4.16 5.55 7.37
CA LEU A 84 -5.11 6.01 6.36
C LEU A 84 -5.65 7.39 6.75
N TYR A 85 -5.53 8.33 5.82
CA TYR A 85 -6.11 9.67 5.94
C TYR A 85 -7.29 9.81 4.99
N TRP A 86 -8.47 10.06 5.54
CA TRP A 86 -9.72 10.13 4.78
C TRP A 86 -10.32 11.53 4.84
N TRP A 87 -10.14 12.30 3.76
CA TRP A 87 -10.71 13.65 3.64
C TRP A 87 -12.09 13.60 3.01
N LYS A 88 -13.10 14.12 3.72
CA LYS A 88 -14.46 14.32 3.20
C LYS A 88 -14.72 15.79 2.97
N HIS A 89 -14.82 16.18 1.70
CA HIS A 89 -15.20 17.55 1.34
C HIS A 89 -16.68 17.81 1.61
N ASN A 90 -17.01 19.05 1.98
CA ASN A 90 -18.38 19.51 2.20
C ASN A 90 -19.15 19.85 0.90
N SER A 91 -18.51 19.76 -0.26
CA SER A 91 -19.09 20.07 -1.57
C SER A 91 -18.75 19.00 -2.60
N GLN A 92 -19.60 18.82 -3.61
CA GLN A 92 -19.39 17.84 -4.68
C GLN A 92 -18.16 18.16 -5.56
N MET A 93 -17.83 19.44 -5.71
CA MET A 93 -16.66 19.86 -6.50
C MET A 93 -15.36 19.88 -5.68
N GLY A 94 -15.45 19.63 -4.37
CA GLY A 94 -14.34 19.77 -3.43
C GLY A 94 -14.15 21.21 -2.94
N GLN A 95 -13.59 21.33 -1.73
CA GLN A 95 -13.18 22.63 -1.14
C GLN A 95 -11.80 23.07 -1.62
N TYR A 96 -10.96 22.11 -1.98
CA TYR A 96 -9.58 22.31 -2.39
C TYR A 96 -9.25 21.36 -3.54
N SER A 97 -8.27 21.70 -4.35
CA SER A 97 -7.76 20.78 -5.36
C SER A 97 -7.10 19.56 -4.69
N SER A 98 -7.21 18.39 -5.33
CA SER A 98 -6.57 17.16 -4.82
C SER A 98 -5.07 17.35 -4.63
N ALA A 99 -4.41 18.11 -5.51
CA ALA A 99 -3.00 18.44 -5.37
C ALA A 99 -2.68 19.23 -4.08
N LYS A 100 -3.57 20.12 -3.64
CA LYS A 100 -3.40 20.86 -2.37
C LYS A 100 -3.60 19.93 -1.18
N VAL A 101 -4.61 19.07 -1.23
CA VAL A 101 -4.85 18.06 -0.17
C VAL A 101 -3.68 17.08 -0.08
N HIS A 102 -3.20 16.53 -1.20
CA HIS A 102 -2.08 15.59 -1.19
C HIS A 102 -0.79 16.21 -0.61
N ARG A 103 -0.52 17.48 -0.94
CA ARG A 103 0.65 18.21 -0.40
C ARG A 103 0.56 18.53 1.10
N CYS A 104 -0.64 18.48 1.69
CA CYS A 104 -0.81 18.75 3.12
C CYS A 104 -0.25 17.61 3.98
N LEU A 105 -0.23 16.38 3.46
CA LEU A 105 0.42 15.26 4.10
C LEU A 105 1.94 15.35 3.87
N LYS A 106 2.69 15.46 4.96
CA LYS A 106 4.16 15.40 4.95
C LYS A 106 4.60 14.07 5.56
N VAL A 107 5.47 13.38 4.83
CA VAL A 107 6.16 12.17 5.30
C VAL A 107 7.63 12.43 5.06
N ILE A 108 8.35 12.78 6.12
CA ILE A 108 9.74 13.24 6.04
C ILE A 108 10.61 12.26 6.82
N PRO A 109 11.66 11.66 6.23
CA PRO A 109 12.59 10.83 6.97
C PRO A 109 13.35 11.69 8.00
N ASN A 110 13.44 11.21 9.23
CA ASN A 110 14.20 11.87 10.31
C ASN A 110 15.55 11.17 10.58
N ALA A 111 15.86 10.10 9.84
CA ALA A 111 17.12 9.37 9.84
C ALA A 111 17.77 9.34 8.44
N GLU A 112 19.10 9.24 8.38
CA GLU A 112 19.85 9.14 7.11
C GLU A 112 19.48 7.89 6.31
N ILE A 113 19.30 6.77 7.01
CA ILE A 113 18.84 5.50 6.45
C ILE A 113 17.67 5.01 7.32
N PRO A 114 16.42 5.35 6.96
CA PRO A 114 15.24 4.88 7.67
C PRO A 114 15.17 3.34 7.66
N LYS A 115 14.76 2.73 8.77
CA LYS A 115 14.66 1.27 8.96
C LYS A 115 13.31 0.81 9.51
N TYR A 116 12.54 1.71 10.12
CA TYR A 116 11.19 1.44 10.60
C TYR A 116 10.32 2.70 10.53
N ILE A 117 9.01 2.57 10.70
CA ILE A 117 8.05 3.67 10.49
C ILE A 117 8.31 4.89 11.38
N GLY A 118 8.89 4.69 12.58
CA GLY A 118 9.25 5.76 13.51
C GLY A 118 10.45 6.61 13.05
N ASP A 119 11.18 6.17 12.02
CA ASP A 119 12.20 6.99 11.35
C ASP A 119 11.59 8.01 10.36
N TYR A 120 10.26 8.19 10.38
CA TYR A 120 9.54 9.17 9.59
C TYR A 120 8.68 10.06 10.46
N ASP A 121 8.81 11.37 10.24
CA ASP A 121 7.89 12.37 10.77
C ASP A 121 6.69 12.49 9.84
N ILE A 122 5.56 11.95 10.28
CA ILE A 122 4.29 12.01 9.56
C ILE A 122 3.42 13.12 10.16
N SER A 123 3.15 14.15 9.38
CA SER A 123 2.37 15.31 9.83
C SER A 123 1.41 15.79 8.75
N ILE A 124 0.39 16.53 9.16
CA ILE A 124 -0.61 17.12 8.27
C ILE A 124 -0.67 18.62 8.48
N GLU A 125 -0.58 19.38 7.39
CA GLU A 125 -0.93 20.80 7.37
C GLU A 125 -2.46 20.95 7.41
N THR A 126 -2.97 21.74 8.35
CA THR A 126 -4.41 21.93 8.53
C THR A 126 -5.00 22.74 7.37
N LEU A 127 -6.09 22.24 6.79
CA LEU A 127 -6.87 22.96 5.78
C LEU A 127 -8.16 23.46 6.43
N GLU A 128 -8.44 24.75 6.28
CA GLU A 128 -9.62 25.36 6.89
C GLU A 128 -10.90 24.66 6.41
N GLY A 129 -11.70 24.20 7.38
CA GLY A 129 -12.96 23.50 7.12
C GLY A 129 -12.81 22.09 6.50
N LEU A 130 -11.60 21.52 6.45
CA LEU A 130 -11.36 20.18 5.92
C LEU A 130 -10.40 19.41 6.85
N THR A 131 -10.97 18.68 7.80
CA THR A 131 -10.22 17.81 8.73
C THR A 131 -10.36 16.35 8.29
N PRO A 132 -9.25 15.61 8.14
CA PRO A 132 -9.33 14.19 7.79
C PRO A 132 -9.75 13.34 9.00
N GLU A 133 -10.48 12.26 8.71
CA GLU A 133 -10.56 11.11 9.61
C GLU A 133 -9.24 10.33 9.47
N ILE A 134 -8.65 9.90 10.59
CA ILE A 134 -7.37 9.20 10.62
C ILE A 134 -7.61 7.82 11.21
N TYR A 135 -7.11 6.80 10.51
CA TYR A 135 -7.19 5.41 10.92
C TYR A 135 -5.81 4.78 10.90
N ASP A 136 -5.55 3.88 11.83
CA ASP A 136 -4.41 2.98 11.78
C ASP A 136 -4.82 1.69 11.04
N GLY A 137 -3.86 1.01 10.41
CA GLY A 137 -4.09 -0.33 9.84
C GLY A 137 -4.43 -1.37 10.92
N ILE A 138 -4.95 -2.51 10.48
CA ILE A 138 -5.26 -3.67 11.32
C ILE A 138 -4.22 -4.77 11.09
#